data_AF-A0A0J5FWW9-F1
#
_entry.id   AF-A0A0J5FWW9-F1
#
_cell.length_a   1.000
_cell.length_b   1.000
_cell.length_c   1.000
_cell.angle_alpha   90.00
_cell.angle_beta   90.00
_cell.angle_gamma   90.00
#
_symmetry.space_group_name_H-M   'P 1'
#
loop_
_entity.id
_entity.type
_entity.pdbx_description
1 polymer ?
#
loop_
_entity_poly.entity_id
_entity_poly.type
_entity_poly.pdbx_seq_one_letter_code
_entity_poly.pdbx_strand_id
1 'polypeptide(L)' 'MINHNYHCAHLRPKSYKFLFYAQVRADQKSIPERITIKAESLYEARRILAPRYVLVYGGCVPIQHDA' A
#
# COMPACT_ATOMS: atom_id res chain seq x y z
N MET A 1 -4.69 34.33 20.00
CA MET A 1 -4.78 32.86 19.87
C MET A 1 -5.12 32.53 18.42
N ILE A 2 -4.15 32.08 17.63
CA ILE A 2 -4.35 31.81 16.19
C ILE A 2 -4.91 30.40 16.04
N ASN A 3 -6.19 30.32 15.69
CA ASN A 3 -6.90 29.08 15.37
C ASN A 3 -6.29 28.50 14.07
N HIS A 4 -5.40 27.52 14.20
CA HIS A 4 -4.86 26.79 13.05
C HIS A 4 -5.94 25.85 12.53
N ASN A 5 -6.63 26.28 11.49
CA ASN A 5 -7.59 25.50 10.71
C ASN A 5 -7.03 24.10 10.36
N TYR A 6 -7.61 23.07 10.96
CA TYR A 6 -7.35 21.65 10.71
C TYR A 6 -7.90 21.17 9.36
N HIS A 7 -7.61 21.87 8.26
CA HIS A 7 -8.22 21.56 6.96
C HIS A 7 -7.54 20.42 6.19
N CYS A 8 -6.41 19.89 6.68
CA CYS A 8 -5.61 18.87 5.97
C CYS A 8 -6.09 17.42 6.14
N ALA A 9 -7.07 17.13 6.99
CA ALA A 9 -7.54 15.75 7.22
C ALA A 9 -8.41 15.21 6.06
N HIS A 10 -9.06 16.08 5.28
CA HIS A 10 -9.97 15.70 4.18
C HIS A 10 -9.26 15.36 2.87
N LEU A 11 -7.95 15.57 2.76
CA LEU A 11 -7.18 15.33 1.53
C LEU A 11 -6.47 13.97 1.52
N ARG A 12 -6.62 13.14 2.56
CA ARG A 12 -6.02 11.80 2.56
C ARG A 12 -6.85 10.88 1.65
N PRO A 13 -6.26 10.32 0.58
CA PRO A 13 -6.89 9.27 -0.21
C PRO A 13 -7.41 8.15 0.70
N LYS A 14 -8.70 7.83 0.58
CA LYS A 14 -9.31 6.71 1.32
C LYS A 14 -8.71 5.36 0.94
N SER A 15 -8.14 5.26 -0.26
CA SER A 15 -7.48 4.05 -0.73
C SER A 15 -6.33 4.35 -1.67
N TYR A 16 -5.36 3.45 -1.66
CA TYR A 16 -4.18 3.50 -2.50
C TYR A 16 -4.01 2.16 -3.21
N LYS A 17 -3.38 2.20 -4.37
CA LYS A 17 -2.87 1.02 -5.06
C LYS A 17 -1.38 0.90 -4.73
N PHE A 18 -1.02 -0.08 -3.90
CA PHE A 18 0.36 -0.36 -3.49
C PHE A 18 1.01 -1.36 -4.43
N LEU A 19 2.25 -1.08 -4.80
CA LEU A 19 3.11 -1.94 -5.62
C LEU A 19 4.18 -2.61 -4.74
N PHE A 20 4.35 -3.91 -4.90
CA PHE A 20 5.44 -4.67 -4.29
C PHE A 20 6.12 -5.56 -5.30
N TYR A 21 7.44 -5.73 -5.15
CA TYR A 21 8.14 -6.91 -5.67
C TYR A 21 8.07 -7.98 -4.59
N ALA A 22 7.54 -9.14 -4.93
CA ALA A 22 7.16 -10.16 -3.98
C ALA A 22 7.75 -11.51 -4.38
N GLN A 23 8.39 -12.19 -3.44
CA GLN A 23 8.88 -13.55 -3.63
C GLN A 23 8.12 -14.49 -2.69
N VAL A 24 7.68 -15.66 -3.18
CA VAL A 24 6.90 -16.60 -2.37
C VAL A 24 7.79 -17.19 -1.27
N ARG A 25 7.37 -17.08 0.00
CA ARG A 25 8.14 -17.61 1.14
C ARG A 25 8.36 -19.11 1.08
N ALA A 26 7.36 -19.84 0.58
CA ALA A 26 7.40 -21.29 0.48
C ALA A 26 8.34 -21.80 -0.63
N ASP A 27 8.76 -20.92 -1.56
CA ASP A 27 9.63 -21.29 -2.67
C ASP A 27 10.75 -20.26 -2.87
N GLN A 28 11.93 -20.56 -2.31
CA GLN A 28 13.11 -19.70 -2.42
C GLN A 28 13.68 -19.61 -3.85
N LYS A 29 13.27 -20.50 -4.76
CA LYS A 29 13.65 -20.45 -6.18
C LYS A 29 12.63 -19.70 -7.03
N SER A 30 11.49 -19.28 -6.44
CA SER A 30 10.51 -18.49 -7.15
C SER A 30 11.11 -17.16 -7.60
N ILE A 31 10.80 -16.78 -8.83
CA ILE A 31 11.20 -15.49 -9.38
C ILE A 31 10.33 -14.41 -8.72
N PRO A 32 10.93 -13.30 -8.21
CA PRO A 32 10.15 -12.20 -7.68
C PRO A 32 9.14 -11.67 -8.69
N GLU A 33 7.88 -11.61 -8.30
CA GLU A 33 6.78 -11.13 -9.13
C GLU A 33 6.31 -9.73 -8.69
N ARG A 34 5.67 -9.02 -9.60
CA ARG A 34 5.11 -7.70 -9.34
C ARG A 34 3.68 -7.83 -8.85
N ILE A 35 3.44 -7.57 -7.56
CA ILE A 35 2.10 -7.61 -6.96
C ILE A 35 1.58 -6.20 -6.76
N THR A 36 0.30 -6.01 -7.10
CA THR A 36 -0.41 -4.76 -6.86
C THR A 36 -1.66 -5.01 -6.03
N ILE A 37 -1.84 -4.27 -4.94
CA ILE A 37 -2.98 -4.43 -4.03
C ILE A 37 -3.61 -3.09 -3.66
N LYS A 38 -4.94 -3.05 -3.55
CA LYS A 38 -5.67 -1.91 -3.01
C LYS A 38 -5.71 -2.01 -1.48
N ALA A 39 -5.27 -0.96 -0.78
CA ALA A 39 -5.36 -0.89 0.68
C ALA A 39 -5.45 0.58 1.14
N GLU A 40 -5.92 0.79 2.36
CA GLU A 40 -6.01 2.13 2.96
C GLU A 40 -4.64 2.63 3.47
N SER A 41 -3.73 1.71 3.79
CA SER A 41 -2.40 2.03 4.30
C SER A 41 -1.36 0.99 3.88
N LEU A 42 -0.08 1.38 3.98
CA LEU A 42 1.04 0.47 3.73
C LEU A 42 1.03 -0.70 4.73
N TYR A 43 0.62 -0.44 5.97
CA TYR A 43 0.52 -1.46 7.03
C TYR A 43 -0.51 -2.53 6.65
N GLU A 44 -1.70 -2.11 6.24
CA GLU A 44 -2.75 -3.00 5.73
C GLU A 44 -2.26 -3.83 4.54
N ALA A 45 -1.66 -3.19 3.54
CA ALA A 45 -1.13 -3.87 2.37
C ALA A 45 -0.09 -4.94 2.73
N ARG A 46 0.83 -4.62 3.65
CA ARG A 46 1.83 -5.57 4.16
C ARG A 46 1.18 -6.69 4.95
N ARG A 47 0.22 -6.40 5.82
CA ARG A 47 -0.50 -7.39 6.64
C ARG A 47 -1.15 -8.47 5.77
N ILE A 48 -1.72 -8.08 4.62
CA ILE A 48 -2.36 -9.02 3.69
C ILE A 48 -1.33 -9.91 2.99
N LEU A 49 -0.20 -9.35 2.55
CA LEU A 49 0.75 -10.06 1.68
C LEU A 49 1.88 -10.79 2.44
N ALA A 50 2.28 -10.29 3.61
CA ALA A 50 3.41 -10.81 4.39
C ALA A 50 3.30 -12.30 4.79
N PRO A 51 2.10 -12.89 5.02
CA PRO A 51 1.98 -14.32 5.31
C PRO A 51 2.52 -15.21 4.19
N ARG A 52 2.39 -14.79 2.93
CA ARG A 52 2.78 -15.60 1.77
C ARG A 52 4.08 -15.14 1.12
N TYR A 53 4.42 -13.86 1.25
CA TYR A 53 5.49 -13.25 0.48
C TYR A 53 6.56 -12.59 1.35
N VAL A 54 7.80 -12.63 0.87
CA VAL A 54 8.84 -11.65 1.20
C VAL A 54 8.64 -10.45 0.28
N LEU A 55 8.54 -9.25 0.83
CA LEU A 55 8.07 -8.06 0.12
C LEU A 55 9.13 -6.96 0.09
N VAL A 56 9.32 -6.37 -1.09
CA VAL A 56 10.04 -5.11 -1.28
C VAL A 56 9.05 -4.07 -1.80
N TYR A 57 8.98 -2.93 -1.11
CA TYR A 57 8.06 -1.84 -1.47
C TYR A 57 8.50 -1.19 -2.79
N GLY A 58 7.58 -1.11 -3.75
CA GLY A 58 7.82 -0.54 -5.08
C GLY A 58 7.16 0.83 -5.31
N GLY A 59 6.27 1.28 -4.43
CA GLY A 59 5.55 2.54 -4.56
C GLY A 59 4.05 2.42 -4.27
N CYS A 60 3.34 3.54 -4.29
CA CYS A 60 1.89 3.56 -4.27
C CYS A 60 1.34 4.75 -5.05
N VAL A 61 0.11 4.61 -5.55
CA VAL A 61 -0.64 5.71 -6.15
C VAL A 61 -1.98 5.86 -5.43
N PRO A 62 -2.42 7.09 -5.12
CA PRO A 62 -3.73 7.34 -4.56
C PRO A 62 -4.80 6.96 -5.58
N ILE A 63 -5.88 6.32 -5.13
CA ILE A 63 -7.04 6.09 -5.97
C ILE A 63 -7.97 7.27 -5.75
N GLN A 64 -8.17 8.08 -6.80
CA GLN A 64 -9.24 9.07 -6.81
C GLN A 64 -10.56 8.30 -6.82
N HIS A 65 -11.39 8.53 -5.81
CA HIS A 65 -12.80 8.20 -5.92
C HIS A 65 -13.41 9.34 -6.72
N ASP A 66 -13.93 9.04 -7.91
CA ASP A 66 -14.79 10.00 -8.62
C ASP A 66 -15.92 10.40 -7.65
N ALA A 67 -16.04 11.71 -7.43
CA ALA A 67 -16.93 12.32 -6.46
C ALA A 67 -18.40 12.13 -6.83
#